data_AF-A0A0K8Q9J2-F1
#
_entry.id   AF-A0A0K8Q9J2-F1
#
_cell.length_a   1.000
_cell.length_b   1.000
_cell.length_c   1.000
_cell.angle_alpha   90.00
_cell.angle_beta   90.00
_cell.angle_gamma   90.00
#
_symmetry.space_group_name_H-M   'P 1'
#
loop_
_entity.id
_entity.type
_entity.pdbx_description
1 polymer ?
#
loop_
_entity_poly.entity_id
_entity_poly.type
_entity_poly.pdbx_seq_one_letter_code
_entity_poly.pdbx_strand_id
1 'polypeptide(L)'
;AAGAGVSAALVMKLYGSKEKLFAAAQPDESLLGELDVPASELGATLVFRVLMRRERGLKEPWAMLPFAIQDSPAPESARAETRERYLASIAGLIKDTTPDRRHASMVVALMTGFGEAVRTLGLFEGWDFDQLVARYGAIVQAQINVCAADS
;
A
#
# COMPACT_ATOMS: atom_id res chain seq x y z
N ALA A 1 -18.51 -4.64 19.21
CA ALA A 1 -17.35 -3.76 19.45
C ALA A 1 -16.12 -4.58 19.90
N ALA A 2 -15.71 -5.56 19.10
CA ALA A 2 -14.50 -6.37 19.28
C ALA A 2 -14.06 -6.86 17.89
N GLY A 3 -13.70 -5.92 17.00
CA GLY A 3 -13.48 -6.18 15.59
C GLY A 3 -12.25 -5.47 15.08
N ALA A 4 -11.46 -6.19 14.28
CA ALA A 4 -10.08 -5.99 13.86
C ALA A 4 -9.07 -6.29 14.97
N GLY A 5 -8.29 -7.37 14.79
CA GLY A 5 -7.13 -7.73 15.61
C GLY A 5 -5.97 -6.73 15.55
N VAL A 6 -6.26 -5.46 15.24
CA VAL A 6 -5.35 -4.31 15.26
C VAL A 6 -5.20 -3.81 16.67
N SER A 7 -3.96 -3.66 17.16
CA SER A 7 -3.76 -2.99 18.44
C SER A 7 -3.98 -1.48 18.35
N ALA A 8 -4.58 -0.90 19.39
CA ALA A 8 -4.69 0.55 19.52
C ALA A 8 -3.32 1.24 19.50
N ALA A 9 -2.28 0.57 20.02
CA ALA A 9 -0.91 1.07 19.99
C ALA A 9 -0.38 1.23 18.55
N LEU A 10 -0.64 0.27 17.66
CA LEU A 10 -0.23 0.36 16.26
C LEU A 10 -0.97 1.50 15.53
N VAL A 11 -2.26 1.68 15.80
CA VAL A 11 -3.04 2.81 15.24
C VAL A 11 -2.46 4.15 15.67
N MET A 12 -2.22 4.30 16.98
CA MET A 12 -1.68 5.55 17.51
C MET A 12 -0.29 5.84 16.97
N LYS A 13 0.54 4.79 16.80
CA LYS A 13 1.87 4.92 16.21
C LYS A 13 1.81 5.43 14.76
N LEU A 14 1.04 4.78 13.90
CA LEU A 14 1.06 5.06 12.45
C LEU A 14 0.19 6.27 12.04
N TYR A 15 -0.90 6.54 12.75
CA TYR A 15 -1.89 7.54 12.34
C TYR A 15 -2.21 8.59 13.38
N GLY A 16 -1.78 8.40 14.64
CA GLY A 16 -2.02 9.35 15.73
C GLY A 16 -3.48 9.47 16.20
N SER A 17 -4.47 9.22 15.32
CA SER A 17 -5.89 9.20 15.68
C SER A 17 -6.68 8.21 14.84
N LYS A 18 -7.84 7.81 15.36
CA LYS A 18 -8.73 6.87 14.69
C LYS A 18 -9.34 7.49 13.41
N GLU A 19 -9.59 8.79 13.41
CA GLU A 19 -10.11 9.56 12.28
C GLU A 19 -9.12 9.60 11.12
N LYS A 20 -7.84 9.86 11.40
CA LYS A 20 -6.76 9.79 10.39
C LYS A 20 -6.62 8.38 9.82
N LEU A 21 -6.77 7.37 10.67
CA LEU A 21 -6.87 5.97 10.25
C LEU A 21 -8.07 5.73 9.31
N PHE A 22 -9.25 6.27 9.62
CA PHE A 22 -10.44 6.12 8.78
C PHE A 22 -10.23 6.72 7.38
N ALA A 23 -9.62 7.90 7.29
CA ALA A 23 -9.27 8.52 6.02
C ALA A 23 -8.27 7.65 5.23
N ALA A 24 -7.23 7.12 5.89
CA ALA A 24 -6.22 6.28 5.25
C ALA A 24 -6.75 4.94 4.72
N ALA A 25 -7.84 4.42 5.31
CA ALA A 25 -8.49 3.19 4.87
C ALA A 25 -9.38 3.38 3.61
N GLN A 26 -9.57 4.60 3.12
CA GLN A 26 -10.31 4.82 1.88
C GLN A 26 -9.60 4.12 0.71
N PRO A 27 -10.35 3.45 -0.18
CA PRO A 27 -9.80 2.74 -1.34
C PRO A 27 -9.54 3.73 -2.49
N ASP A 28 -8.70 4.72 -2.22
CA ASP A 28 -8.35 5.78 -3.16
C ASP A 28 -6.82 5.87 -3.25
N GLU A 29 -6.31 5.66 -4.46
CA GLU A 29 -4.88 5.69 -4.75
C GLU A 29 -4.28 7.11 -4.76
N SER A 30 -5.09 8.15 -4.94
CA SER A 30 -4.62 9.54 -4.81
C SER A 30 -4.09 9.83 -3.40
N LEU A 31 -4.65 9.14 -2.40
CA LEU A 31 -4.21 9.19 -1.00
C LEU A 31 -2.86 8.49 -0.75
N LEU A 32 -2.18 7.92 -1.76
CA LEU A 32 -0.81 7.42 -1.61
C LEU A 32 0.19 8.56 -1.54
N GLY A 33 0.00 9.62 -2.32
CA GLY A 33 0.88 10.80 -2.32
C GLY A 33 0.73 11.69 -1.10
N GLU A 34 -0.35 11.52 -0.32
CA GLU A 34 -0.69 12.33 0.85
C GLU A 34 -0.26 11.69 2.18
N LEU A 35 0.52 10.59 2.13
CA LEU A 35 0.97 9.90 3.33
C LEU A 35 2.00 10.72 4.11
N ASP A 36 1.52 11.40 5.15
CA ASP A 36 2.34 12.11 6.13
C ASP A 36 2.73 11.17 7.29
N VAL A 37 3.71 10.29 7.05
CA VAL A 37 4.30 9.38 8.04
C VAL A 37 5.84 9.43 7.97
N PRO A 38 6.56 9.12 9.07
CA PRO A 38 8.00 9.01 9.03
C PRO A 38 8.46 8.00 7.98
N ALA A 39 9.51 8.33 7.22
CA ALA A 39 10.02 7.46 6.15
C ALA A 39 10.38 6.04 6.63
N SER A 40 10.79 5.89 7.88
CA SER A 40 11.10 4.61 8.53
C SER A 40 9.87 3.72 8.79
N GLU A 41 8.67 4.27 8.68
CA GLU A 41 7.39 3.59 8.95
C GLU A 41 6.54 3.41 7.70
N LEU A 42 7.04 3.86 6.55
CA LEU A 42 6.26 3.91 5.32
C LEU A 42 5.84 2.51 4.84
N GLY A 43 6.75 1.53 4.88
CA GLY A 43 6.44 0.15 4.51
C GLY A 43 5.35 -0.47 5.38
N ALA A 44 5.44 -0.27 6.71
CA ALA A 44 4.41 -0.72 7.65
C ALA A 44 3.06 -0.02 7.38
N THR A 45 3.09 1.28 7.09
CA THR A 45 1.90 2.08 6.79
C THR A 45 1.19 1.57 5.53
N LEU A 46 1.92 1.29 4.45
CA LEU A 46 1.36 0.78 3.20
C LEU A 46 0.66 -0.58 3.40
N VAL A 47 1.30 -1.50 4.13
CA VAL A 47 0.75 -2.82 4.45
C VAL A 47 -0.46 -2.72 5.35
N PHE A 48 -0.38 -1.89 6.38
CA PHE A 48 -1.46 -1.65 7.33
C PHE A 48 -2.73 -1.18 6.61
N ARG A 49 -2.65 -0.28 5.62
CA ARG A 49 -3.81 0.19 4.85
C ARG A 49 -4.53 -0.94 4.12
N VAL A 50 -3.79 -1.84 3.50
CA VAL A 50 -4.35 -3.01 2.79
C VAL A 50 -5.11 -3.91 3.76
N LEU A 51 -4.49 -4.25 4.89
CA LEU A 51 -5.11 -5.11 5.88
C LEU A 51 -6.33 -4.44 6.55
N MET A 52 -6.27 -3.14 6.82
CA MET A 52 -7.42 -2.39 7.32
C MET A 52 -8.61 -2.41 6.36
N ARG A 53 -8.36 -2.33 5.04
CA ARG A 53 -9.42 -2.46 4.04
C ARG A 53 -10.01 -3.85 4.03
N ARG A 54 -9.20 -4.90 4.17
CA ARG A 54 -9.67 -6.28 4.36
C ARG A 54 -10.61 -6.41 5.56
N GLU A 55 -10.17 -5.97 6.74
CA GLU A 55 -10.97 -6.07 8.00
C GLU A 55 -12.32 -5.35 7.89
N ARG A 56 -12.43 -4.39 6.98
CA ARG A 56 -13.65 -3.59 6.74
C ARG A 56 -14.46 -4.04 5.52
N GLY A 57 -14.03 -5.09 4.83
CA GLY A 57 -14.67 -5.55 3.59
C GLY A 57 -14.63 -4.53 2.46
N LEU A 58 -13.68 -3.59 2.48
CA LEU A 58 -13.53 -2.56 1.44
C LEU A 58 -12.83 -3.13 0.21
N LYS A 59 -12.99 -2.44 -0.93
CA LYS A 59 -12.22 -2.72 -2.14
C LYS A 59 -10.74 -2.45 -1.88
N GLU A 60 -9.87 -3.20 -2.52
CA GLU A 60 -8.43 -2.97 -2.46
C GLU A 60 -7.95 -2.41 -3.81
N PRO A 61 -7.60 -1.12 -3.91
CA PRO A 61 -7.16 -0.50 -5.17
C PRO A 61 -6.09 -1.31 -5.90
N TRP A 62 -5.11 -1.85 -5.17
CA TRP A 62 -4.06 -2.69 -5.73
C TRP A 62 -4.59 -3.93 -6.45
N ALA A 63 -5.57 -4.62 -5.85
CA ALA A 63 -6.17 -5.84 -6.39
C ALA A 63 -7.17 -5.55 -7.53
N MET A 64 -7.66 -4.32 -7.65
CA MET A 64 -8.60 -3.91 -8.70
C MET A 64 -7.89 -3.53 -10.01
N LEU A 65 -6.57 -3.30 -9.99
CA LEU A 65 -5.82 -2.82 -11.16
C LEU A 65 -5.96 -3.72 -12.40
N PRO A 66 -5.81 -5.06 -12.31
CA PRO A 66 -5.89 -5.92 -13.48
C PRO A 66 -7.26 -5.82 -14.18
N PHE A 67 -8.34 -5.82 -13.40
CA PHE A 67 -9.71 -5.71 -13.90
C PHE A 67 -9.97 -4.34 -14.52
N ALA A 68 -9.58 -3.26 -13.83
CA ALA A 68 -9.75 -1.90 -14.35
C ALA A 68 -9.03 -1.68 -15.69
N ILE A 69 -7.90 -2.34 -15.89
CA ILE A 69 -7.13 -2.27 -17.15
C ILE A 69 -7.75 -3.17 -18.23
N GLN A 70 -8.06 -4.42 -17.91
CA GLN A 70 -8.52 -5.41 -18.89
C GLN A 70 -9.94 -5.13 -19.40
N ASP A 71 -10.82 -4.63 -18.53
CA ASP A 71 -12.21 -4.33 -18.88
C ASP A 71 -12.38 -2.95 -19.52
N SER A 72 -11.29 -2.19 -19.67
CA SER A 72 -11.30 -0.88 -20.33
C SER A 72 -11.56 -1.02 -21.83
N PRO A 73 -12.32 -0.08 -22.46
CA PRO A 73 -12.43 -0.01 -23.92
C PRO A 73 -11.09 0.31 -24.61
N ALA A 74 -10.09 0.80 -23.86
CA ALA A 74 -8.73 1.07 -24.33
C ALA A 74 -7.67 0.54 -23.35
N PRO A 75 -7.43 -0.80 -23.31
CA PRO A 75 -6.59 -1.44 -22.30
C PRO A 75 -5.15 -0.92 -22.25
N GLU A 76 -4.54 -0.62 -23.40
CA GLU A 76 -3.17 -0.11 -23.46
C GLU A 76 -3.05 1.31 -22.89
N SER A 77 -4.02 2.19 -23.16
CA SER A 77 -4.07 3.54 -22.55
C SER A 77 -4.30 3.44 -21.04
N ALA A 78 -5.27 2.60 -20.63
CA ALA A 78 -5.57 2.37 -19.22
C ALA A 78 -4.36 1.83 -18.46
N ARG A 79 -3.60 0.90 -19.06
CA ARG A 79 -2.34 0.40 -18.49
C ARG A 79 -1.31 1.51 -18.33
N ALA A 80 -1.09 2.31 -19.38
CA ALA A 80 -0.09 3.39 -19.36
C ALA A 80 -0.42 4.45 -18.31
N GLU A 81 -1.66 4.92 -18.26
CA GLU A 81 -2.12 5.93 -17.29
C GLU A 81 -2.07 5.41 -15.85
N THR A 82 -2.52 4.17 -15.63
CA THR A 82 -2.47 3.52 -14.31
C THR A 82 -1.02 3.37 -13.85
N ARG A 83 -0.14 2.87 -14.72
CA ARG A 83 1.28 2.74 -14.43
C ARG A 83 1.89 4.09 -14.05
N GLU A 84 1.66 5.13 -14.83
CA GLU A 84 2.22 6.46 -14.55
C GLU A 84 1.73 7.01 -13.21
N ARG A 85 0.43 6.93 -12.94
CA ARG A 85 -0.19 7.42 -11.70
C ARG A 85 0.42 6.78 -10.45
N TYR A 86 0.55 5.45 -10.45
CA TYR A 86 1.10 4.72 -9.31
C TYR A 86 2.61 4.93 -9.16
N LEU A 87 3.36 4.92 -10.27
CA LEU A 87 4.80 5.16 -10.22
C LEU A 87 5.11 6.59 -9.77
N ALA A 88 4.39 7.60 -10.26
CA ALA A 88 4.59 8.99 -9.85
C ALA A 88 4.29 9.19 -8.36
N SER A 89 3.18 8.61 -7.88
CA SER A 89 2.77 8.71 -6.47
C SER A 89 3.79 8.07 -5.54
N ILE A 90 4.22 6.83 -5.84
CA ILE A 90 5.21 6.13 -5.02
C ILE A 90 6.60 6.76 -5.15
N ALA A 91 7.02 7.16 -6.34
CA ALA A 91 8.31 7.82 -6.53
C ALA A 91 8.41 9.13 -5.73
N GLY A 92 7.35 9.95 -5.73
CA GLY A 92 7.30 11.15 -4.90
C GLY A 92 7.39 10.82 -3.41
N LEU A 93 6.69 9.78 -2.97
CA LEU A 93 6.63 9.36 -1.57
C LEU A 93 7.97 8.83 -1.04
N ILE A 94 8.68 8.03 -1.84
CA ILE A 94 9.98 7.45 -1.46
C ILE A 94 11.18 8.28 -1.93
N LYS A 95 10.92 9.40 -2.62
CA LYS A 95 11.91 10.27 -3.25
C LYS A 95 12.79 9.56 -4.28
N ASP A 96 12.20 8.65 -5.06
CA ASP A 96 12.89 7.97 -6.16
C ASP A 96 13.17 8.97 -7.29
N THR A 97 14.46 9.26 -7.51
CA THR A 97 14.94 10.17 -8.56
C THR A 97 15.50 9.44 -9.78
N THR A 98 15.45 8.10 -9.79
CA THR A 98 15.96 7.32 -10.91
C THR A 98 15.15 7.59 -12.18
N PRO A 99 15.79 7.74 -13.36
CA PRO A 99 15.07 8.06 -14.60
C PRO A 99 13.99 7.04 -14.97
N ASP A 100 14.19 5.78 -14.59
CA ASP A 100 13.28 4.65 -14.85
C ASP A 100 12.33 4.35 -13.68
N ARG A 101 12.44 5.09 -12.56
CA ARG A 101 11.65 4.91 -11.32
C ARG A 101 11.70 3.46 -10.83
N ARG A 102 12.90 2.86 -10.84
CA ARG A 102 13.09 1.43 -10.56
C ARG A 102 12.72 1.07 -9.11
N HIS A 103 12.98 1.95 -8.15
CA HIS A 103 12.66 1.66 -6.74
C HIS A 103 11.15 1.76 -6.51
N ALA A 104 10.50 2.77 -7.11
CA ALA A 104 9.05 2.88 -7.08
C ALA A 104 8.38 1.67 -7.75
N SER A 105 8.95 1.18 -8.86
CA SER A 105 8.46 -0.02 -9.55
C SER A 105 8.49 -1.26 -8.66
N MET A 106 9.55 -1.46 -7.87
CA MET A 106 9.65 -2.57 -6.92
C MET A 106 8.58 -2.50 -5.83
N VAL A 107 8.35 -1.30 -5.26
CA VAL A 107 7.32 -1.10 -4.24
C VAL A 107 5.92 -1.32 -4.81
N VAL A 108 5.61 -0.80 -6.00
CA VAL A 108 4.32 -1.02 -6.68
C VAL A 108 4.08 -2.49 -6.96
N ALA A 109 5.10 -3.25 -7.40
CA ALA A 109 4.98 -4.67 -7.62
C ALA A 109 4.68 -5.45 -6.31
N LEU A 110 5.41 -5.14 -5.23
CA LEU A 110 5.20 -5.74 -3.92
C LEU A 110 3.78 -5.49 -3.38
N MET A 111 3.30 -4.24 -3.51
CA MET A 111 1.98 -3.87 -3.00
C MET A 111 0.84 -4.41 -3.86
N THR A 112 1.01 -4.48 -5.18
CA THR A 112 0.05 -5.13 -6.08
C THR A 112 -0.11 -6.60 -5.71
N GLY A 113 0.99 -7.35 -5.62
CA GLY A 113 0.97 -8.75 -5.24
C GLY A 113 0.41 -8.98 -3.84
N PHE A 114 0.74 -8.10 -2.88
CA PHE A 114 0.21 -8.18 -1.52
C PHE A 114 -1.31 -7.94 -1.49
N GLY A 115 -1.78 -6.89 -2.15
CA GLY A 115 -3.20 -6.56 -2.23
C GLY A 115 -4.01 -7.70 -2.83
N GLU A 116 -3.54 -8.29 -3.92
CA GLU A 116 -4.20 -9.43 -4.58
C GLU A 116 -4.16 -10.70 -3.72
N ALA A 117 -3.01 -11.03 -3.14
CA ALA A 117 -2.86 -12.15 -2.22
C ALA A 117 -3.83 -12.07 -1.02
N VAL A 118 -3.93 -10.89 -0.40
CA VAL A 118 -4.79 -10.65 0.75
C VAL A 118 -6.27 -10.62 0.34
N ARG A 119 -6.62 -9.92 -0.75
CA ARG A 119 -8.02 -9.63 -1.09
C ARG A 119 -8.68 -10.70 -1.94
N THR A 120 -7.95 -11.28 -2.89
CA THR A 120 -8.47 -12.22 -3.89
C THR A 120 -8.30 -13.66 -3.42
N LEU A 121 -7.14 -13.99 -2.84
CA LEU A 121 -6.80 -15.35 -2.44
C LEU A 121 -7.06 -15.65 -0.95
N GLY A 122 -7.39 -14.63 -0.14
CA GLY A 122 -7.60 -14.81 1.30
C GLY A 122 -6.31 -15.24 2.04
N LEU A 123 -5.13 -14.92 1.51
CA LEU A 123 -3.89 -15.27 2.18
C LEU A 123 -3.78 -14.54 3.53
N PHE A 124 -3.12 -15.20 4.47
CA PHE A 124 -2.91 -14.72 5.84
C PHE A 124 -4.21 -14.57 6.66
N GLU A 125 -5.28 -15.26 6.29
CA GLU A 125 -6.41 -15.48 7.21
C GLU A 125 -5.93 -16.18 8.49
N GLY A 126 -6.43 -15.73 9.64
CA GLY A 126 -6.04 -16.24 10.95
C GLY A 126 -4.65 -15.80 11.45
N TRP A 127 -3.85 -15.10 10.63
CA TRP A 127 -2.63 -14.46 11.11
C TRP A 127 -2.94 -13.24 11.96
N ASP A 128 -2.10 -13.01 12.97
CA ASP A 128 -2.13 -11.80 13.77
C ASP A 128 -1.84 -10.56 12.90
N PHE A 129 -2.69 -9.55 13.03
CA PHE A 129 -2.67 -8.36 12.18
C PHE A 129 -1.36 -7.59 12.36
N ASP A 130 -0.99 -7.29 13.61
CA ASP A 130 0.17 -6.47 13.93
C ASP A 130 1.47 -7.17 13.52
N GLN A 131 1.55 -8.49 13.71
CA GLN A 131 2.67 -9.30 13.22
C GLN A 131 2.79 -9.28 11.70
N LEU A 132 1.67 -9.36 10.98
CA LEU A 132 1.68 -9.30 9.51
C LEU A 132 2.11 -7.91 9.00
N VAL A 133 1.63 -6.83 9.64
CA VAL A 133 2.09 -5.47 9.36
C VAL A 133 3.58 -5.34 9.59
N ALA A 134 4.09 -5.82 10.74
CA ALA A 134 5.51 -5.76 11.03
C ALA A 134 6.33 -6.55 10.02
N ARG A 135 5.92 -7.79 9.71
CA ARG A 135 6.68 -8.71 8.85
C ARG A 135 6.68 -8.30 7.39
N TYR A 136 5.51 -8.07 6.80
CA TYR A 136 5.44 -7.66 5.39
C TYR A 136 5.87 -6.20 5.22
N GLY A 137 5.58 -5.35 6.21
CA GLY A 137 6.02 -3.96 6.23
C GLY A 137 7.55 -3.84 6.21
N ALA A 138 8.28 -4.72 6.92
CA ALA A 138 9.74 -4.75 6.88
C ALA A 138 10.29 -5.11 5.48
N ILE A 139 9.63 -5.99 4.73
CA ILE A 139 10.02 -6.35 3.36
C ILE A 139 9.88 -5.13 2.43
N VAL A 140 8.74 -4.44 2.52
CA VAL A 140 8.49 -3.22 1.73
C VAL A 140 9.47 -2.12 2.14
N GLN A 141 9.68 -1.93 3.45
CA GLN A 141 10.61 -0.94 3.98
C GLN A 141 12.05 -1.20 3.54
N ALA A 142 12.48 -2.46 3.45
CA ALA A 142 13.81 -2.79 2.95
C ALA A 142 14.02 -2.27 1.51
N GLN A 143 13.03 -2.39 0.63
CA GLN A 143 13.11 -1.85 -0.73
C GLN A 143 13.10 -0.32 -0.76
N ILE A 144 12.30 0.31 0.11
CA ILE A 144 12.28 1.77 0.26
C ILE A 144 13.66 2.28 0.72
N ASN A 145 14.29 1.59 1.68
CA ASN A 145 15.59 1.97 2.20
C ASN A 145 16.72 1.87 1.15
N VAL A 146 16.60 0.96 0.18
CA VAL A 146 17.55 0.90 -0.95
C VAL A 146 17.50 2.19 -1.77
N CYS A 147 16.31 2.74 -2.03
CA CYS A 147 16.16 4.02 -2.73
C CYS A 147 16.89 5.16 -2.02
N ALA A 148 16.78 5.22 -0.70
CA ALA A 148 17.42 6.24 0.12
C ALA A 148 18.95 6.11 0.17
N ALA A 149 19.49 4.91 -0.07
CA ALA A 149 20.93 4.67 -0.14
C ALA A 149 21.53 5.01 -1.52
N ASP A 150 20.71 4.97 -2.57
CA ASP A 150 21.08 5.28 -3.97
C ASP A 150 20.93 6.78 -4.33
N SER A 151 20.31 7.58 -3.45
CA SER A 151 20.03 9.02 -3.64
C SER A 151 21.10 9.91 -3.00
#